data_AF-A0A0C3DFI7-F1
#
_entry.id   AF-A0A0C3DFI7-F1
#
_cell.length_a   1.000
_cell.length_b   1.000
_cell.length_c   1.000
_cell.angle_alpha   90.00
_cell.angle_beta   90.00
_cell.angle_gamma   90.00
#
_symmetry.space_group_name_H-M   'P 1'
#
loop_
_entity.id
_entity.type
_entity.pdbx_description
1 polymer ?
#
loop_
_entity_poly.entity_id
_entity_poly.type
_entity_poly.pdbx_seq_one_letter_code
_entity_poly.pdbx_strand_id
1 'polypeptide(L)' 'QQNVNKSLTSQLDLLNHADPKCFNFIFIQEPHIDFLNLTRANHHWTVVYPMP' A
#
# COMPACT_ATOMS: atom_id res chain seq x y z
N GLN A 1 -7.13 -1.09 8.06
CA GLN A 1 -5.89 -0.33 8.28
C GLN A 1 -4.82 -1.31 8.73
N GLN A 2 -3.67 -1.36 8.06
CA GLN A 2 -2.60 -2.33 8.35
C GLN A 2 -1.25 -1.61 8.41
N ASN A 3 -0.42 -1.92 9.41
CA ASN A 3 0.97 -1.49 9.46
C ASN A 3 1.87 -2.55 8.78
N VAL A 4 2.75 -2.12 7.86
CA VAL A 4 3.65 -3.01 7.10
C VAL A 4 5.12 -2.85 7.47
N ASN A 5 5.43 -2.09 8.53
CA ASN A 5 6.77 -1.91 9.10
C ASN A 5 7.83 -1.54 8.05
N LYS A 6 7.47 -0.70 7.08
CA LYS A 6 8.30 -0.25 5.94
C LYS A 6 8.84 -1.39 5.06
N SER A 7 8.28 -2.59 5.20
CA SER A 7 8.70 -3.79 4.49
C SER A 7 8.05 -3.84 3.10
N LEU A 8 8.86 -3.83 2.05
CA LEU A 8 8.38 -4.01 0.68
C LEU A 8 7.62 -5.34 0.53
N THR A 9 8.17 -6.42 1.09
CA THR A 9 7.56 -7.75 1.01
C THR A 9 6.20 -7.78 1.68
N SER A 10 6.09 -7.25 2.90
CA SER A 10 4.81 -7.23 3.64
C SER A 10 3.76 -6.38 2.93
N GLN A 11 4.17 -5.26 2.32
CA GLN A 11 3.27 -4.42 1.54
C GLN A 11 2.78 -5.12 0.26
N LEU A 12 3.68 -5.80 -0.47
CA LEU A 12 3.30 -6.54 -1.68
C LEU A 12 2.39 -7.72 -1.36
N ASP A 13 2.65 -8.44 -0.28
CA ASP A 13 1.79 -9.52 0.20
C ASP A 13 0.37 -9.03 0.49
N LEU A 14 0.24 -7.90 1.20
CA LEU A 14 -1.05 -7.26 1.46
C LEU A 14 -1.76 -6.87 0.16
N LEU A 15 -1.06 -6.22 -0.78
CA LEU A 15 -1.68 -5.74 -2.02
C LEU A 15 -2.12 -6.87 -2.94
N ASN A 16 -1.41 -8.01 -2.93
CA ASN A 16 -1.74 -9.18 -3.73
C ASN A 16 -2.94 -9.96 -3.17
N HIS A 17 -3.16 -9.91 -1.86
CA HIS A 17 -4.30 -10.57 -1.20
C HIS A 17 -5.54 -9.68 -1.07
N ALA A 18 -5.40 -8.36 -1.23
CA ALA A 18 -6.52 -7.44 -1.14
C ALA A 18 -7.33 -7.42 -2.45
N ASP A 19 -8.43 -8.17 -2.48
CA ASP A 19 -9.40 -8.17 -3.59
C ASP A 19 -10.17 -6.82 -3.64
N PRO A 20 -10.12 -6.09 -4.77
CA PRO A 20 -10.89 -4.85 -4.97
C PRO A 20 -12.42 -5.02 -4.86
N LYS A 21 -12.94 -6.25 -4.98
CA LYS A 21 -14.37 -6.54 -4.76
C LYS A 21 -14.75 -6.56 -3.28
N CYS A 22 -13.78 -6.85 -2.40
CA CYS A 22 -13.98 -6.95 -0.97
C CYS A 22 -13.69 -5.63 -0.25
N PHE A 23 -12.81 -4.79 -0.82
CA PHE A 23 -12.37 -3.55 -0.21
C PHE A 23 -12.48 -2.38 -1.19
N ASN A 24 -13.04 -1.26 -0.74
CA ASN A 24 -13.01 -0.02 -1.52
C ASN A 24 -11.74 0.80 -1.26
N PHE A 25 -11.22 0.76 -0.03
CA PHE A 25 -10.04 1.50 0.40
C PHE A 25 -9.15 0.64 1.27
N ILE A 26 -7.84 0.83 1.10
CA ILE A 26 -6.81 0.23 1.94
C ILE A 26 -6.00 1.37 2.56
N PHE A 27 -5.91 1.35 3.89
CA PHE A 27 -5.06 2.27 4.63
C PHE A 27 -3.81 1.52 5.12
N ILE A 28 -2.65 1.91 4.60
CA ILE A 28 -1.35 1.34 4.95
C ILE A 28 -0.61 2.32 5.86
N GLN A 29 -0.15 1.85 7.01
CA GLN A 29 0.73 2.57 7.91
C GLN A 29 2.17 2.08 7.76
N GLU A 30 3.11 3.02 7.93
CA GLU A 30 4.54 2.79 7.70
C GLU A 30 4.80 2.06 6.36
N PRO A 31 4.33 2.60 5.23
CA PRO A 31 4.56 1.97 3.93
C PRO A 31 6.05 1.90 3.59
N HIS A 32 6.41 0.95 2.73
CA HIS A 32 7.71 0.98 2.09
C HIS A 32 7.77 2.16 1.11
N ILE A 33 8.68 3.09 1.35
CA ILE A 33 8.96 4.23 0.47
C ILE A 33 10.29 3.97 -0.25
N ASP A 34 10.28 4.06 -1.58
CA ASP A 34 11.48 3.86 -2.38
C ASP A 34 12.35 5.13 -2.46
N PHE A 35 13.46 5.03 -3.20
CA PHE A 35 14.42 6.12 -3.35
C PHE A 35 13.87 7.35 -4.10
N LEU A 36 12.70 7.24 -4.74
CA LEU A 36 11.99 8.36 -5.37
C LEU A 36 10.96 9.00 -4.42
N ASN A 37 10.96 8.61 -3.15
CA ASN A 37 9.95 8.98 -2.15
C ASN A 37 8.52 8.54 -2.53
N LEU A 38 8.39 7.42 -3.26
CA LEU A 38 7.11 6.85 -3.64
C LEU A 38 6.86 5.51 -2.94
N THR A 39 5.60 5.27 -2.56
CA THR A 39 5.12 3.94 -2.19
C THR A 39 4.65 3.18 -3.44
N ARG A 40 4.64 1.84 -3.37
CA ARG A 40 4.23 0.97 -4.47
C ARG A 40 2.77 0.54 -4.35
N ALA A 41 2.09 0.47 -5.49
CA ALA A 41 0.83 -0.25 -5.66
C ALA A 41 0.98 -1.34 -6.74
N ASN A 42 -0.03 -2.19 -6.89
CA ASN A 42 -0.18 -3.06 -8.05
C ASN A 42 -1.22 -2.46 -9.03
N HIS A 43 -1.47 -3.14 -10.15
CA HIS A 43 -2.38 -2.66 -11.19
C HIS A 43 -3.86 -2.55 -10.78
N HIS A 44 -4.24 -3.05 -9.60
CA HIS A 44 -5.60 -2.94 -9.07
C HIS A 44 -5.81 -1.71 -8.18
N TRP A 45 -4.73 -1.11 -7.66
CA TRP A 45 -4.80 -0.08 -6.63
C TRP A 45 -4.10 1.21 -7.10
N THR A 46 -4.69 2.36 -6.79
CA THR A 46 -4.05 3.67 -6.98
C THR A 46 -3.62 4.22 -5.63
N VAL A 47 -2.40 4.77 -5.57
CA VAL A 47 -1.88 5.40 -4.35
C VAL A 47 -2.42 6.83 -4.26
N VAL A 48 -2.97 7.17 -3.10
CA VAL A 48 -3.28 8.55 -2.72
C VAL A 48 -2.46 8.88 -1.49
N TYR A 49 -1.60 9.91 -1.59
CA TYR A 49 -0.86 10.42 -0.44
C TYR A 49 -1.73 11.41 0.33
N PRO A 50 -1.69 11.39 1.67
CA PRO A 50 -2.35 12.41 2.46
C PRO A 50 -1.73 13.77 2.15
N MET A 51 -2.58 14.78 1.98
CA MET A 51 -2.12 16.17 1.93
C MET A 51 -1.81 16.65 3.35
N PRO A 52 -0.88 17.61 3.52
CA PRO A 52 -0.59 18.24 4.80
C PRO A 52 -1.84 18.85 5.46
#